data_AF-A0A9W6VQT6-F1
#
_entry.id   AF-A0A9W6VQT6-F1
#
_cell.length_a   1.000
_cell.length_b   1.000
_cell.length_c   1.000
_cell.angle_alpha   90.00
_cell.angle_beta   90.00
_cell.angle_gamma   90.00
#
_symmetry.space_group_name_H-M   'P 1'
#
loop_
_entity.id
_entity.type
_entity.pdbx_description
1 polymer ?
#
loop_
_entity_poly.entity_id
_entity_poly.type
_entity_poly.pdbx_seq_one_letter_code
_entity_poly.pdbx_strand_id
1 'polypeptide(L)'
;MNSAPGPAGIVVVGGGIGGLATAYALASTGHAVSVLERAPKFTEVGAGLQMAPNATRILKDWGLLDEVLQAGVVPRRLLFKDALDGSELTHQDLDDDFVRRYGAPYVVIHRSDLLAILVRACERAGVEMVADCDVQDVVPDADGATVRSRLGEHRAPLAVAADGLHSTLRARLSDDRPVCSGYVAYRGAFPVADLGSRIDRDTFRDVVVHVGPGCHLVQYALRRGEVLNTVAVFASPAYRRGEPEWGGPEELDTAFAGACADVRTGLESLWRDRRWPMYDRPPIPKWTDGRLVLTGDAAHPMLQYLAQGACQAIEDAHCLARELGDTAPPEWTDALKRYEAERTERTAGVQDTARTWGDIWHVDGVGRLLRNELFRRRDPHDHRYTDWLYG
;
A
#
# COMPACT_ATOMS: atom_id res chain seq x y z
N MET A 1 -33.23 -12.97 -23.41
CA MET A 1 -31.82 -13.00 -23.83
C MET A 1 -31.10 -13.84 -22.79
N ASN A 2 -30.70 -15.07 -23.13
CA ASN A 2 -29.89 -15.89 -22.22
C ASN A 2 -28.50 -15.29 -22.18
N SER A 3 -28.20 -14.51 -21.13
CA SER A 3 -26.83 -14.17 -20.77
C SER A 3 -26.05 -15.46 -20.53
N ALA A 4 -24.80 -15.51 -20.96
CA ALA A 4 -23.87 -16.54 -20.51
C ALA A 4 -23.90 -16.60 -18.97
N PRO A 5 -23.79 -17.78 -18.34
CA PRO A 5 -23.66 -17.83 -16.89
C PRO A 5 -22.45 -16.98 -16.50
N GLY A 6 -22.68 -15.97 -15.65
CA GLY A 6 -21.61 -15.11 -15.17
C GLY A 6 -20.60 -15.88 -14.31
N PRO A 7 -19.52 -15.21 -13.88
CA PRO A 7 -18.48 -15.81 -13.07
C PRO A 7 -19.07 -16.53 -11.84
N ALA A 8 -18.57 -17.73 -11.55
CA ALA A 8 -19.09 -18.58 -10.48
C ALA A 8 -18.30 -18.40 -9.17
N GLY A 9 -19.01 -18.45 -8.03
CA GLY A 9 -18.39 -18.35 -6.70
C GLY A 9 -18.21 -16.91 -6.21
N ILE A 10 -17.24 -16.70 -5.31
CA ILE A 10 -16.98 -15.39 -4.71
C ILE A 10 -16.46 -14.43 -5.78
N VAL A 11 -17.02 -13.23 -5.85
CA VAL A 11 -16.58 -12.20 -6.80
C VAL A 11 -15.76 -11.14 -6.09
N VAL A 12 -14.52 -10.93 -6.51
CA VAL A 12 -13.67 -9.84 -6.08
C VAL A 12 -13.69 -8.73 -7.14
N VAL A 13 -14.07 -7.52 -6.74
CA VAL A 13 -14.18 -6.35 -7.60
C VAL A 13 -12.92 -5.50 -7.45
N GLY A 14 -12.07 -5.49 -8.47
CA GLY A 14 -10.77 -4.84 -8.48
C GLY A 14 -9.61 -5.83 -8.51
N GLY A 15 -8.71 -5.66 -9.48
CA GLY A 15 -7.54 -6.51 -9.76
C GLY A 15 -6.21 -5.89 -9.36
N GLY A 16 -6.21 -4.95 -8.40
CA GLY A 16 -4.99 -4.46 -7.75
C GLY A 16 -4.41 -5.47 -6.77
N ILE A 17 -3.33 -5.09 -6.07
CA ILE A 17 -2.66 -5.97 -5.08
C ILE A 17 -3.64 -6.55 -4.05
N GLY A 18 -4.53 -5.73 -3.47
CA GLY A 18 -5.49 -6.18 -2.45
C GLY A 18 -6.53 -7.15 -3.00
N GLY A 19 -7.01 -6.92 -4.23
CA GLY A 19 -7.98 -7.80 -4.87
C GLY A 19 -7.38 -9.15 -5.26
N LEU A 20 -6.20 -9.15 -5.88
CA LEU A 20 -5.51 -10.39 -6.25
C LEU A 20 -5.03 -11.17 -5.02
N ALA A 21 -4.55 -10.49 -3.98
CA ALA A 21 -4.20 -11.15 -2.72
C ALA A 21 -5.42 -11.82 -2.08
N THR A 22 -6.55 -11.10 -2.03
CA THR A 22 -7.82 -11.65 -1.52
C THR A 22 -8.28 -12.85 -2.34
N ALA A 23 -8.24 -12.74 -3.68
CA ALA A 23 -8.67 -13.82 -4.55
C ALA A 23 -7.81 -15.07 -4.39
N TYR A 24 -6.48 -14.91 -4.34
CA TYR A 24 -5.56 -16.00 -4.07
C TYR A 24 -5.82 -16.64 -2.71
N ALA A 25 -5.96 -15.84 -1.65
CA ALA A 25 -6.18 -16.34 -0.30
C ALA A 25 -7.47 -17.16 -0.21
N LEU A 26 -8.57 -16.66 -0.77
CA LEU A 26 -9.86 -17.37 -0.81
C LEU A 26 -9.81 -18.65 -1.65
N ALA A 27 -9.17 -18.62 -2.81
CA ALA A 27 -9.01 -19.81 -3.64
C ALA A 27 -8.12 -20.87 -2.97
N SER A 28 -7.11 -20.44 -2.21
CA SER A 28 -6.22 -21.34 -1.47
C SER A 28 -6.93 -22.10 -0.33
N THR A 29 -8.08 -21.60 0.14
CA THR A 29 -8.98 -22.29 1.08
C THR A 29 -10.16 -22.97 0.38
N GLY A 30 -10.03 -23.29 -0.91
CA GLY A 30 -11.00 -24.13 -1.62
C GLY A 30 -12.23 -23.41 -2.19
N HIS A 31 -12.32 -22.08 -2.10
CA HIS A 31 -13.43 -21.34 -2.70
C HIS A 31 -13.24 -21.18 -4.22
N ALA A 32 -14.35 -21.26 -4.97
CA ALA A 32 -14.36 -20.77 -6.35
C ALA A 32 -14.37 -19.24 -6.32
N VAL A 33 -13.44 -18.61 -7.03
CA VAL A 33 -13.26 -17.15 -7.00
C VAL A 33 -13.09 -16.59 -8.40
N SER A 34 -13.70 -15.43 -8.62
CA SER A 34 -13.52 -14.62 -9.82
C SER A 34 -13.05 -13.21 -9.48
N VAL A 35 -12.13 -12.64 -10.27
CA VAL A 35 -11.66 -11.25 -10.14
C VAL A 35 -12.10 -10.45 -11.35
N LEU A 36 -12.81 -9.35 -11.12
CA LEU A 36 -13.25 -8.43 -12.17
C LEU A 36 -12.42 -7.13 -12.09
N GLU A 37 -11.62 -6.85 -13.12
CA GLU A 37 -10.75 -5.68 -13.18
C GLU A 37 -11.12 -4.75 -14.33
N ARG A 38 -11.40 -3.47 -14.04
CA ARG A 38 -11.78 -2.48 -15.07
C ARG A 38 -10.72 -2.32 -16.16
N ALA A 39 -9.44 -2.32 -15.81
CA ALA A 39 -8.34 -2.14 -16.75
C ALA A 39 -8.30 -3.29 -17.77
N PRO A 40 -7.85 -3.02 -19.01
CA PRO A 40 -7.82 -4.03 -20.06
C PRO A 40 -6.81 -5.16 -19.81
N LYS A 41 -5.92 -5.00 -18.83
CA LYS A 41 -4.94 -5.99 -18.39
C LYS A 41 -4.68 -5.84 -16.91
N PHE A 42 -4.38 -6.95 -16.23
CA PHE A 42 -3.84 -6.96 -14.87
C PHE A 42 -2.40 -6.45 -14.88
N THR A 43 -2.26 -5.13 -14.89
CA THR A 43 -0.97 -4.45 -14.91
C THR A 43 -1.01 -3.24 -13.99
N GLU A 44 0.12 -2.91 -13.41
CA GLU A 44 0.26 -1.72 -12.58
C GLU A 44 1.29 -0.78 -13.18
N VAL A 45 0.96 0.51 -13.20
CA VAL A 45 1.91 1.58 -13.50
C VAL A 45 2.50 2.02 -12.18
N GLY A 46 3.68 1.49 -11.86
CA GLY A 46 4.20 1.50 -10.50
C GLY A 46 5.55 2.17 -10.35
N ALA A 47 5.77 2.63 -9.14
CA ALA A 47 7.09 2.84 -8.56
C ALA A 47 7.36 1.69 -7.57
N GLY A 48 8.48 1.76 -6.86
CA GLY A 48 8.75 0.86 -5.75
C GLY A 48 7.64 0.86 -4.69
N LEU A 49 7.54 -0.25 -3.98
CA LEU A 49 6.78 -0.38 -2.75
C LEU A 49 7.64 -1.10 -1.71
N GLN A 50 7.27 -0.93 -0.45
CA GLN A 50 7.93 -1.57 0.67
C GLN A 50 6.99 -2.57 1.32
N MET A 51 7.51 -3.75 1.65
CA MET A 51 6.80 -4.88 2.24
C MET A 51 7.43 -5.19 3.60
N ALA A 52 6.69 -4.89 4.65
CA ALA A 52 7.11 -5.14 6.02
C ALA A 52 6.80 -6.59 6.47
N PRO A 53 7.41 -7.07 7.58
CA PRO A 53 7.26 -8.45 8.07
C PRO A 53 5.83 -8.93 8.26
N ASN A 54 4.93 -8.05 8.69
CA ASN A 54 3.51 -8.36 8.86
C ASN A 54 2.88 -8.90 7.56
N ALA A 55 3.31 -8.41 6.39
CA ALA A 55 2.84 -8.92 5.11
C ALA A 55 3.76 -9.99 4.51
N THR A 56 5.09 -9.88 4.65
CA THR A 56 6.01 -10.89 4.08
C THR A 56 5.93 -12.23 4.80
N ARG A 57 5.50 -12.26 6.07
CA ARG A 57 5.18 -13.48 6.82
C ARG A 57 3.94 -14.18 6.26
N ILE A 58 2.91 -13.43 5.89
CA ILE A 58 1.75 -13.98 5.18
C ILE A 58 2.15 -14.52 3.80
N LEU A 59 2.97 -13.77 3.05
CA LEU A 59 3.49 -14.23 1.75
C LEU A 59 4.37 -15.49 1.90
N LYS A 60 5.04 -15.68 3.03
CA LYS A 60 5.77 -16.91 3.37
C LYS A 60 4.82 -18.08 3.58
N ASP A 61 3.76 -17.89 4.36
CA ASP A 61 2.74 -18.91 4.62
C ASP A 61 2.01 -19.32 3.33
N TRP A 62 1.87 -18.38 2.40
CA TRP A 62 1.35 -18.60 1.06
C TRP A 62 2.34 -19.25 0.07
N GLY A 63 3.59 -19.47 0.47
CA GLY A 63 4.63 -20.01 -0.41
C GLY A 63 5.09 -19.04 -1.52
N LEU A 64 4.81 -17.75 -1.40
CA LEU A 64 5.13 -16.71 -2.39
C LEU A 64 6.37 -15.88 -2.03
N LEU A 65 6.87 -15.99 -0.79
CA LEU A 65 8.00 -15.17 -0.32
C LEU A 65 9.26 -15.35 -1.18
N ASP A 66 9.56 -16.57 -1.65
CA ASP A 66 10.74 -16.82 -2.47
C ASP A 66 10.68 -16.07 -3.81
N GLU A 67 9.51 -16.05 -4.48
CA GLU A 67 9.32 -15.26 -5.71
C GLU A 67 9.49 -13.75 -5.41
N VAL A 68 9.01 -13.30 -4.26
CA VAL A 68 9.12 -11.89 -3.83
C VAL A 68 10.57 -11.52 -3.53
N LEU A 69 11.35 -12.39 -2.89
CA LEU A 69 12.76 -12.17 -2.62
C LEU A 69 13.60 -12.17 -3.91
N GLN A 70 13.25 -13.03 -4.88
CA GLN A 70 13.93 -13.07 -6.18
C GLN A 70 13.71 -11.80 -7.00
N ALA A 71 12.52 -11.22 -6.94
CA ALA A 71 12.17 -9.99 -7.66
C ALA A 71 12.54 -8.71 -6.89
N GLY A 72 12.57 -8.78 -5.56
CA GLY A 72 12.81 -7.66 -4.65
C GLY A 72 14.28 -7.48 -4.26
N VAL A 73 14.47 -6.61 -3.27
CA VAL A 73 15.74 -6.35 -2.57
C VAL A 73 15.44 -6.37 -1.07
N VAL A 74 16.28 -7.04 -0.29
CA VAL A 74 16.25 -6.98 1.17
C VAL A 74 17.19 -5.86 1.61
N PRO A 75 16.68 -4.70 2.06
CA PRO A 75 17.53 -3.64 2.56
C PRO A 75 18.15 -4.05 3.91
N ARG A 76 19.34 -3.52 4.19
CA ARG A 76 20.04 -3.71 5.47
C ARG A 76 19.41 -2.87 6.58
N ARG A 77 18.96 -1.64 6.26
CA ARG A 77 18.39 -0.70 7.25
C ARG A 77 17.25 0.13 6.68
N LEU A 78 16.37 0.59 7.57
CA LEU A 78 15.55 1.78 7.35
C LEU A 78 16.26 2.97 8.01
N LEU A 79 16.81 3.88 7.22
CA LEU A 79 17.67 4.97 7.66
C LEU A 79 16.95 6.32 7.54
N PHE A 80 16.83 7.05 8.64
CA PHE A 80 16.32 8.42 8.66
C PHE A 80 17.47 9.43 8.69
N LYS A 81 17.41 10.41 7.80
CA LYS A 81 18.36 11.52 7.71
C LYS A 81 17.62 12.85 7.76
N ASP A 82 18.29 13.91 8.20
CA ASP A 82 17.76 15.26 8.09
C ASP A 82 17.89 15.76 6.65
N ALA A 83 16.82 16.31 6.08
CA ALA A 83 16.80 16.73 4.68
C ALA A 83 17.61 18.01 4.40
N LEU A 84 17.95 18.81 5.41
CA LEU A 84 18.65 20.09 5.23
C LEU A 84 20.17 19.90 5.30
N ASP A 85 20.66 19.19 6.32
CA ASP A 85 22.10 18.99 6.54
C ASP A 85 22.61 17.59 6.17
N GLY A 86 21.71 16.63 5.92
CA GLY A 86 22.07 15.26 5.56
C GLY A 86 22.59 14.42 6.72
N SER A 87 22.52 14.89 7.96
CA SER A 87 22.94 14.11 9.13
C SER A 87 22.04 12.89 9.34
N GLU A 88 22.64 11.77 9.74
CA GLU A 88 21.88 10.61 10.22
C GLU A 88 21.15 10.96 11.52
N LEU A 89 19.87 10.59 11.58
CA LEU A 89 19.01 10.80 12.74
C LEU A 89 18.81 9.51 13.52
N THR A 90 18.43 8.42 12.85
CA THR A 90 18.22 7.10 13.46
C THR A 90 18.11 6.04 12.37
N HIS A 91 18.22 4.76 12.73
CA HIS A 91 17.96 3.66 11.80
C HIS A 91 17.34 2.44 12.49
N GLN A 92 16.56 1.66 11.75
CA GLN A 92 16.17 0.30 12.13
C GLN A 92 17.03 -0.68 11.35
N ASP A 93 17.80 -1.51 12.05
CA ASP A 93 18.49 -2.64 11.43
C ASP A 93 17.47 -3.72 11.04
N LEU A 94 17.66 -4.28 9.85
CA LEU A 94 16.80 -5.29 9.22
C LEU A 94 17.56 -6.62 9.06
N ASP A 95 18.38 -6.91 10.05
CA ASP A 95 19.27 -8.07 10.10
C ASP A 95 18.55 -9.35 10.56
N ASP A 96 19.34 -10.39 10.88
CA ASP A 96 18.79 -11.67 11.32
C ASP A 96 18.04 -11.58 12.65
N ASP A 97 18.35 -10.62 13.53
CA ASP A 97 17.58 -10.41 14.78
C ASP A 97 16.20 -9.83 14.49
N PHE A 98 16.12 -8.88 13.56
CA PHE A 98 14.85 -8.36 13.07
C PHE A 98 13.99 -9.47 12.44
N VAL A 99 14.60 -10.32 11.59
CA VAL A 99 13.90 -11.46 10.98
C VAL A 99 13.48 -12.49 12.02
N ARG A 100 14.32 -12.79 13.01
CA ARG A 100 13.95 -13.69 14.12
C ARG A 100 12.77 -13.15 14.92
N ARG A 101 12.75 -11.84 15.19
CA ARG A 101 11.69 -11.19 15.97
C ARG A 101 10.35 -11.22 15.25
N TYR A 102 10.32 -10.83 13.98
CA TYR A 102 9.07 -10.64 13.23
C TYR A 102 8.70 -11.81 12.30
N GLY A 103 9.57 -12.82 12.18
CA GLY A 103 9.33 -14.08 11.46
C GLY A 103 9.54 -14.04 9.94
N ALA A 104 9.78 -12.86 9.36
CA ALA A 104 10.00 -12.65 7.93
C ALA A 104 10.80 -11.34 7.67
N PRO A 105 11.48 -11.22 6.52
CA PRO A 105 12.29 -10.05 6.19
C PRO A 105 11.44 -8.86 5.73
N TYR A 106 12.01 -7.67 5.86
CA TYR A 106 11.54 -6.48 5.14
C TYR A 106 12.04 -6.53 3.69
N VAL A 107 11.18 -6.26 2.71
CA VAL A 107 11.54 -6.34 1.29
C VAL A 107 11.07 -5.08 0.57
N VAL A 108 11.89 -4.51 -0.30
CA VAL A 108 11.45 -3.52 -1.28
C VAL A 108 11.35 -4.16 -2.66
N ILE A 109 10.25 -3.91 -3.36
CA ILE A 109 9.94 -4.57 -4.63
C ILE A 109 9.25 -3.59 -5.58
N HIS A 110 9.40 -3.79 -6.89
CA HIS A 110 8.65 -3.01 -7.86
C HIS A 110 7.18 -3.45 -7.83
N ARG A 111 6.25 -2.49 -7.83
CA ARG A 111 4.81 -2.79 -7.72
C ARG A 111 4.29 -3.75 -8.79
N SER A 112 4.76 -3.61 -10.04
CA SER A 112 4.39 -4.52 -11.12
C SER A 112 4.85 -5.95 -10.88
N ASP A 113 5.98 -6.14 -10.20
CA ASP A 113 6.57 -7.46 -10.02
C ASP A 113 5.82 -8.21 -8.92
N LEU A 114 5.45 -7.53 -7.82
CA LEU A 114 4.53 -8.10 -6.83
C LEU A 114 3.16 -8.45 -7.43
N LEU A 115 2.59 -7.54 -8.23
CA LEU A 115 1.32 -7.81 -8.93
C LEU A 115 1.44 -9.05 -9.81
N ALA A 116 2.50 -9.17 -10.61
CA ALA A 116 2.72 -10.31 -11.49
C ALA A 116 2.88 -11.63 -10.73
N ILE A 117 3.50 -11.61 -9.54
CA ILE A 117 3.57 -12.77 -8.64
C ILE A 117 2.17 -13.18 -8.20
N LEU A 118 1.33 -12.23 -7.78
CA LEU A 118 -0.04 -12.49 -7.35
C LEU A 118 -0.93 -12.97 -8.49
N VAL A 119 -0.78 -12.42 -9.70
CA VAL A 119 -1.47 -12.90 -10.92
C VAL A 119 -1.13 -14.38 -11.16
N ARG A 120 0.17 -14.74 -11.20
CA ARG A 120 0.58 -16.14 -11.39
C ARG A 120 0.08 -17.05 -10.26
N ALA A 121 0.06 -16.54 -9.02
CA ALA A 121 -0.48 -17.27 -7.88
C ALA A 121 -1.99 -17.55 -8.05
N CYS A 122 -2.76 -16.57 -8.51
CA CYS A 122 -4.17 -16.72 -8.84
C CYS A 122 -4.40 -17.73 -9.98
N GLU A 123 -3.59 -17.69 -11.04
CA GLU A 123 -3.64 -18.66 -12.15
C GLU A 123 -3.42 -20.08 -11.65
N ARG A 124 -2.40 -20.29 -10.81
CA ARG A 124 -2.10 -21.61 -10.21
C ARG A 124 -3.21 -22.10 -9.28
N ALA A 125 -3.90 -21.18 -8.60
CA ALA A 125 -5.01 -21.49 -7.71
C ALA A 125 -6.35 -21.68 -8.45
N GLY A 126 -6.40 -21.47 -9.77
CA GLY A 126 -7.62 -21.63 -10.56
C GLY A 126 -8.62 -20.49 -10.43
N VAL A 127 -8.17 -19.29 -10.04
CA VAL A 127 -9.00 -18.08 -9.98
C VAL A 127 -9.39 -17.66 -11.40
N GLU A 128 -10.68 -17.40 -11.62
CA GLU A 128 -11.17 -16.82 -12.89
C GLU A 128 -10.85 -15.32 -12.93
N MET A 129 -9.90 -14.90 -13.76
CA MET A 129 -9.50 -13.49 -13.87
C MET A 129 -10.07 -12.86 -15.13
N VAL A 130 -10.91 -11.83 -14.96
CA VAL A 130 -11.59 -11.13 -16.04
C VAL A 130 -11.15 -9.66 -16.08
N ALA A 131 -10.24 -9.36 -17.00
CA ALA A 131 -9.84 -7.99 -17.33
C ALA A 131 -10.86 -7.32 -18.26
N ASP A 132 -10.72 -6.01 -18.47
CA ASP A 132 -11.73 -5.17 -19.11
C ASP A 132 -13.11 -5.54 -18.52
N CYS A 133 -13.17 -5.39 -17.18
CA CYS A 133 -14.08 -5.84 -16.10
C CYS A 133 -14.74 -4.77 -15.18
N ASP A 134 -15.26 -3.63 -15.64
CA ASP A 134 -15.88 -2.60 -14.81
C ASP A 134 -17.21 -3.09 -14.22
N VAL A 135 -17.25 -3.08 -12.89
CA VAL A 135 -18.43 -3.35 -12.08
C VAL A 135 -19.06 -2.02 -11.71
N GLN A 136 -20.30 -1.83 -12.13
CA GLN A 136 -21.03 -0.58 -11.98
C GLN A 136 -21.75 -0.51 -10.63
N ASP A 137 -22.23 -1.65 -10.14
CA ASP A 137 -23.03 -1.74 -8.92
C ASP A 137 -23.00 -3.17 -8.36
N VAL A 138 -23.17 -3.27 -7.05
CA VAL A 138 -23.36 -4.54 -6.33
C VAL A 138 -24.54 -4.36 -5.39
N VAL A 139 -25.55 -5.21 -5.55
CA VAL A 139 -26.75 -5.23 -4.72
C VAL A 139 -26.70 -6.46 -3.82
N PRO A 140 -26.27 -6.32 -2.56
CA PRO A 140 -26.26 -7.43 -1.61
C PRO A 140 -27.65 -7.72 -1.02
N ASP A 141 -27.84 -8.96 -0.59
CA ASP A 141 -28.93 -9.37 0.30
C ASP A 141 -28.41 -10.44 1.29
N ALA A 142 -29.31 -11.18 1.96
CA ALA A 142 -28.94 -12.17 2.97
C ALA A 142 -28.22 -13.42 2.40
N ASP A 143 -28.53 -13.79 1.16
CA ASP A 143 -28.12 -15.07 0.55
C ASP A 143 -27.07 -14.90 -0.55
N GLY A 144 -26.74 -13.68 -0.92
CA GLY A 144 -25.72 -13.39 -1.93
C GLY A 144 -25.67 -11.91 -2.31
N ALA A 145 -25.00 -11.64 -3.41
CA ALA A 145 -24.93 -10.32 -4.03
C ALA A 145 -25.13 -10.44 -5.54
N THR A 146 -25.92 -9.52 -6.10
CA THR A 146 -26.07 -9.37 -7.54
C THR A 146 -25.05 -8.36 -8.03
N VAL A 147 -24.11 -8.81 -8.84
CA VAL A 147 -23.02 -8.00 -9.40
C VAL A 147 -23.41 -7.54 -10.80
N ARG A 148 -23.39 -6.22 -11.03
CA ARG A 148 -23.70 -5.60 -12.31
C ARG A 148 -22.42 -5.12 -12.98
N SER A 149 -22.11 -5.68 -14.13
CA SER A 149 -20.89 -5.36 -14.88
C SER A 149 -21.19 -5.22 -16.37
N ARG A 150 -20.16 -4.91 -17.18
CA ARG A 150 -20.30 -4.91 -18.65
C ARG A 150 -20.74 -6.28 -19.21
N LEU A 151 -20.50 -7.36 -18.47
CA LEU A 151 -20.88 -8.73 -18.87
C LEU A 151 -22.36 -9.04 -18.58
N GLY A 152 -23.08 -8.10 -17.95
CA GLY A 152 -24.45 -8.28 -17.47
C GLY A 152 -24.52 -8.47 -15.96
N GLU A 153 -25.71 -8.86 -15.50
CA GLU A 153 -25.97 -9.17 -14.10
C GLU A 153 -25.70 -10.65 -13.82
N HIS A 154 -24.97 -10.93 -12.74
CA HIS A 154 -24.76 -12.29 -12.26
C HIS A 154 -24.83 -12.35 -10.73
N ARG A 155 -25.10 -13.56 -10.22
CA ARG A 155 -25.31 -13.81 -8.80
C ARG A 155 -24.07 -14.47 -8.20
N ALA A 156 -23.58 -13.91 -7.10
CA ALA A 156 -22.48 -14.47 -6.32
C ALA A 156 -22.92 -14.70 -4.87
N PRO A 157 -22.41 -15.72 -4.15
CA PRO A 157 -22.64 -15.89 -2.72
C PRO A 157 -21.97 -14.79 -1.88
N LEU A 158 -20.91 -14.15 -2.38
CA LEU A 158 -20.20 -13.04 -1.75
C LEU A 158 -19.57 -12.14 -2.81
N ALA A 159 -19.65 -10.83 -2.60
CA ALA A 159 -18.90 -9.83 -3.33
C ALA A 159 -17.89 -9.14 -2.40
N VAL A 160 -16.64 -9.05 -2.83
CA VAL A 160 -15.57 -8.36 -2.11
C VAL A 160 -15.16 -7.12 -2.89
N ALA A 161 -15.35 -5.95 -2.31
CA ALA A 161 -14.98 -4.67 -2.90
C ALA A 161 -13.51 -4.35 -2.59
N ALA A 162 -12.67 -4.46 -3.63
CA ALA A 162 -11.25 -4.11 -3.64
C ALA A 162 -10.96 -3.01 -4.68
N ASP A 163 -11.93 -2.12 -4.92
CA ASP A 163 -11.96 -1.10 -5.99
C ASP A 163 -11.23 0.21 -5.62
N GLY A 164 -10.44 0.19 -4.54
CA GLY A 164 -9.44 1.21 -4.20
C GLY A 164 -9.97 2.48 -3.53
N LEU A 165 -9.11 3.49 -3.38
CA LEU A 165 -9.41 4.76 -2.69
C LEU A 165 -10.71 5.45 -3.18
N HIS A 166 -10.98 5.34 -4.48
CA HIS A 166 -12.15 5.92 -5.14
C HIS A 166 -13.32 4.95 -5.23
N SER A 167 -13.35 3.94 -4.35
CA SER A 167 -14.39 2.91 -4.31
C SER A 167 -15.79 3.51 -4.39
N THR A 168 -16.56 3.04 -5.37
CA THR A 168 -17.99 3.37 -5.51
C THR A 168 -18.83 2.45 -4.64
N LEU A 169 -18.36 1.22 -4.39
CA LEU A 169 -19.04 0.24 -3.53
C LEU A 169 -19.00 0.64 -2.05
N ARG A 170 -17.97 1.38 -1.62
CA ARG A 170 -17.91 2.00 -0.28
C ARG A 170 -19.11 2.89 0.01
N ALA A 171 -19.70 3.52 -1.00
CA ALA A 171 -20.83 4.44 -0.80
C ALA A 171 -22.10 3.77 -0.23
N ARG A 172 -22.18 2.43 -0.25
CA ARG A 172 -23.27 1.70 0.43
C ARG A 172 -23.13 1.70 1.97
N LEU A 173 -21.92 1.94 2.46
CA LEU A 173 -21.55 1.81 3.87
C LEU A 173 -21.18 3.15 4.52
N SER A 174 -20.75 4.13 3.72
CA SER A 174 -20.33 5.44 4.20
C SER A 174 -20.46 6.50 3.11
N ASP A 175 -20.95 7.68 3.48
CA ASP A 175 -21.02 8.87 2.62
C ASP A 175 -19.73 9.71 2.65
N ASP A 176 -18.65 9.20 3.27
CA ASP A 176 -17.37 9.92 3.35
C ASP A 176 -16.73 10.14 1.97
N ARG A 177 -15.84 11.12 1.90
CA ARG A 177 -15.07 11.49 0.71
C ARG A 177 -13.57 11.39 0.98
N PRO A 178 -12.75 11.17 -0.05
CA PRO A 178 -11.30 11.25 0.10
C PRO A 178 -10.89 12.60 0.70
N VAL A 179 -10.03 12.55 1.71
CA VAL A 179 -9.49 13.72 2.40
C VAL A 179 -8.10 13.99 1.85
N CYS A 180 -7.93 15.15 1.21
CA CYS A 180 -6.62 15.57 0.74
C CYS A 180 -5.75 15.98 1.92
N SER A 181 -4.53 15.46 2.02
CA SER A 181 -3.58 15.86 3.06
C SER A 181 -2.92 17.22 2.80
N GLY A 182 -3.08 17.76 1.59
CA GLY A 182 -2.34 18.93 1.11
C GLY A 182 -0.89 18.66 0.75
N TYR A 183 -0.46 17.40 0.79
CA TYR A 183 0.85 16.96 0.30
C TYR A 183 0.76 16.36 -1.09
N VAL A 184 1.86 16.46 -1.82
CA VAL A 184 1.99 15.96 -3.20
C VAL A 184 3.22 15.09 -3.29
N ALA A 185 3.07 13.90 -3.86
CA ALA A 185 4.17 13.01 -4.18
C ALA A 185 4.57 13.13 -5.66
N TYR A 186 5.87 13.15 -5.90
CA TYR A 186 6.51 12.91 -7.19
C TYR A 186 7.30 11.61 -7.09
N ARG A 187 7.37 10.87 -8.20
CA ARG A 187 8.04 9.58 -8.27
C ARG A 187 9.02 9.57 -9.41
N GLY A 188 10.09 8.81 -9.24
CA GLY A 188 11.13 8.61 -10.22
C GLY A 188 11.76 7.24 -10.05
N ALA A 189 12.24 6.69 -11.15
CA ALA A 189 13.05 5.49 -11.16
C ALA A 189 14.22 5.74 -12.12
N PHE A 190 15.45 5.54 -11.65
CA PHE A 190 16.63 5.84 -12.45
C PHE A 190 17.61 4.67 -12.43
N PRO A 191 18.22 4.30 -13.58
CA PRO A 191 19.26 3.30 -13.61
C PRO A 191 20.44 3.71 -12.73
N VAL A 192 20.87 2.84 -11.82
CA VAL A 192 22.01 3.13 -10.93
C VAL A 192 23.31 3.35 -11.72
N ALA A 193 23.44 2.75 -12.90
CA ALA A 193 24.57 2.95 -13.80
C ALA A 193 24.75 4.41 -14.22
N ASP A 194 23.65 5.16 -14.34
CA ASP A 194 23.65 6.54 -14.84
C ASP A 194 23.95 7.57 -13.73
N LEU A 195 24.00 7.15 -12.46
CA LEU A 195 24.30 8.01 -11.31
C LEU A 195 25.81 8.33 -11.16
N GLY A 196 26.68 7.62 -11.88
CA GLY A 196 28.13 7.80 -11.81
C GLY A 196 28.68 7.64 -10.38
N SER A 197 29.68 8.45 -10.00
CA SER A 197 30.24 8.51 -8.64
C SER A 197 29.55 9.54 -7.72
N ARG A 198 28.36 10.03 -8.10
CA ARG A 198 27.68 11.15 -7.40
C ARG A 198 26.96 10.71 -6.13
N ILE A 199 26.68 9.42 -5.98
CA ILE A 199 26.02 8.84 -4.81
C ILE A 199 26.83 7.63 -4.36
N ASP A 200 27.04 7.50 -3.05
CA ASP A 200 27.67 6.33 -2.47
C ASP A 200 26.81 5.09 -2.72
N ARG A 201 27.39 4.09 -3.39
CA ARG A 201 26.70 2.84 -3.75
C ARG A 201 26.26 2.02 -2.54
N ASP A 202 26.91 2.19 -1.39
CA ASP A 202 26.49 1.54 -0.16
C ASP A 202 25.14 2.08 0.34
N THR A 203 24.77 3.30 -0.04
CA THR A 203 23.44 3.90 0.25
C THR A 203 22.30 3.13 -0.43
N PHE A 204 22.59 2.40 -1.52
CA PHE A 204 21.57 1.61 -2.23
C PHE A 204 21.18 0.31 -1.54
N ARG A 205 21.85 -0.03 -0.43
CA ARG A 205 21.52 -1.19 0.39
C ARG A 205 20.56 -0.87 1.52
N ASP A 206 20.22 0.40 1.72
CA ASP A 206 19.29 0.85 2.77
C ASP A 206 18.03 1.46 2.11
N VAL A 207 16.94 1.54 2.86
CA VAL A 207 15.86 2.49 2.58
C VAL A 207 16.20 3.78 3.29
N VAL A 208 16.41 4.86 2.54
CA VAL A 208 16.80 6.15 3.11
C VAL A 208 15.63 7.13 3.03
N VAL A 209 15.28 7.72 4.16
CA VAL A 209 14.24 8.74 4.28
C VAL A 209 14.88 10.03 4.79
N HIS A 210 14.98 11.02 3.91
CA HIS A 210 15.34 12.39 4.28
C HIS A 210 14.08 13.14 4.71
N VAL A 211 14.01 13.54 5.98
CA VAL A 211 12.86 14.26 6.55
C VAL A 211 13.20 15.71 6.84
N GLY A 212 12.30 16.64 6.53
CA GLY A 212 12.53 18.07 6.71
C GLY A 212 11.24 18.91 6.75
N PRO A 213 11.37 20.23 6.95
CA PRO A 213 10.23 21.13 7.07
C PRO A 213 9.30 21.03 5.86
N GLY A 214 8.08 20.54 6.07
CA GLY A 214 7.06 20.40 5.01
C GLY A 214 7.44 19.50 3.84
N CYS A 215 8.53 18.73 3.91
CA CYS A 215 8.99 17.89 2.81
C CYS A 215 9.76 16.64 3.27
N HIS A 216 9.74 15.59 2.45
CA HIS A 216 10.60 14.44 2.64
C HIS A 216 10.97 13.80 1.30
N LEU A 217 12.10 13.09 1.25
CA LEU A 217 12.52 12.32 0.08
C LEU A 217 12.90 10.90 0.50
N VAL A 218 12.31 9.89 -0.15
CA VAL A 218 12.57 8.47 0.09
C VAL A 218 13.35 7.89 -1.09
N GLN A 219 14.40 7.13 -0.79
CA GLN A 219 15.21 6.42 -1.77
C GLN A 219 15.45 4.97 -1.36
N TYR A 220 15.34 4.05 -2.32
CA TYR A 220 15.72 2.64 -2.13
C TYR A 220 15.92 1.95 -3.46
N ALA A 221 16.78 0.93 -3.47
CA ALA A 221 17.04 0.14 -4.65
C ALA A 221 15.92 -0.84 -4.98
N LEU A 222 15.73 -1.10 -6.27
CA LEU A 222 14.85 -2.12 -6.84
C LEU A 222 15.65 -3.00 -7.81
N ARG A 223 15.06 -4.14 -8.21
CA ARG A 223 15.60 -5.05 -9.23
C ARG A 223 17.08 -5.37 -9.00
N ARG A 224 17.40 -5.93 -7.83
CA ARG A 224 18.78 -6.32 -7.45
C ARG A 224 19.79 -5.17 -7.44
N GLY A 225 19.34 -3.92 -7.20
CA GLY A 225 20.25 -2.77 -7.15
C GLY A 225 20.45 -2.05 -8.48
N GLU A 226 19.71 -2.44 -9.53
CA GLU A 226 19.86 -1.85 -10.86
C GLU A 226 19.12 -0.51 -11.00
N VAL A 227 18.05 -0.31 -10.23
CA VAL A 227 17.18 0.87 -10.32
C VAL A 227 17.06 1.52 -8.94
N LEU A 228 17.30 2.83 -8.86
CA LEU A 228 17.00 3.62 -7.67
C LEU A 228 15.59 4.19 -7.79
N ASN A 229 14.74 3.81 -6.85
CA ASN A 229 13.42 4.41 -6.71
C ASN A 229 13.51 5.65 -5.83
N THR A 230 13.01 6.79 -6.33
CA THR A 230 12.97 8.05 -5.60
C THR A 230 11.52 8.53 -5.48
N VAL A 231 11.13 8.93 -4.27
CA VAL A 231 9.83 9.56 -4.01
C VAL A 231 10.05 10.85 -3.24
N ALA A 232 9.67 11.99 -3.82
CA ALA A 232 9.70 13.27 -3.13
C ALA A 232 8.28 13.68 -2.76
N VAL A 233 8.09 14.11 -1.52
CA VAL A 233 6.80 14.56 -1.00
C VAL A 233 6.96 15.92 -0.39
N PHE A 234 6.05 16.84 -0.70
CA PHE A 234 6.05 18.19 -0.12
C PHE A 234 4.63 18.71 0.13
N ALA A 235 4.48 19.58 1.13
CA ALA A 235 3.25 20.30 1.41
C ALA A 235 3.06 21.39 0.36
N SER A 236 1.96 21.39 -0.39
CA SER A 236 1.67 22.42 -1.40
C SER A 236 1.15 23.72 -0.75
N PRO A 237 1.85 24.86 -0.92
CA PRO A 237 1.31 26.16 -0.52
C PRO A 237 0.06 26.57 -1.32
N ALA A 238 0.01 26.27 -2.63
CA ALA A 238 -1.14 26.57 -3.49
C ALA A 238 -2.42 25.87 -3.01
N TYR A 239 -2.33 24.59 -2.63
CA TYR A 239 -3.47 23.87 -2.04
C TYR A 239 -4.00 24.57 -0.78
N ARG A 240 -3.11 25.00 0.13
CA ARG A 240 -3.50 25.72 1.35
C ARG A 240 -4.17 27.07 1.07
N ARG A 241 -3.87 27.70 -0.06
CA ARG A 241 -4.54 28.93 -0.53
C ARG A 241 -5.85 28.68 -1.28
N GLY A 242 -6.22 27.41 -1.50
CA GLY A 242 -7.44 27.03 -2.22
C GLY A 242 -7.34 27.20 -3.74
N GLU A 243 -6.13 27.16 -4.30
CA GLU A 243 -5.93 27.29 -5.74
C GLU A 243 -6.36 26.03 -6.49
N PRO A 244 -6.96 26.17 -7.70
CA PRO A 244 -7.48 25.04 -8.48
C PRO A 244 -6.36 24.16 -9.04
N GLU A 245 -5.23 24.77 -9.40
CA GLU A 245 -4.02 24.08 -9.84
C GLU A 245 -2.96 24.18 -8.75
N TRP A 246 -2.52 23.02 -8.27
CA TRP A 246 -1.56 22.93 -7.17
C TRP A 246 -0.68 21.69 -7.33
N GLY A 247 0.44 21.68 -6.63
CA GLY A 247 1.40 20.58 -6.62
C GLY A 247 2.32 20.54 -7.83
N GLY A 248 2.44 21.62 -8.59
CA GLY A 248 3.28 21.67 -9.78
C GLY A 248 4.77 21.48 -9.49
N PRO A 249 5.59 21.22 -10.53
CA PRO A 249 7.03 21.00 -10.37
C PRO A 249 7.78 22.22 -9.81
N GLU A 250 7.25 23.44 -10.00
CA GLU A 250 7.82 24.66 -9.41
C GLU A 250 7.67 24.69 -7.87
N GLU A 251 6.54 24.20 -7.35
CA GLU A 251 6.35 24.07 -5.90
C GLU A 251 7.29 23.00 -5.32
N LEU A 252 7.56 21.93 -6.07
CA LEU A 252 8.54 20.92 -5.71
C LEU A 252 9.94 21.54 -5.58
N ASP A 253 10.40 22.29 -6.57
CA ASP A 253 11.74 22.91 -6.52
C ASP A 253 11.85 23.93 -5.37
N THR A 254 10.79 24.69 -5.11
CA THR A 254 10.73 25.63 -3.99
C THR A 254 10.78 24.90 -2.64
N ALA A 255 10.01 23.83 -2.47
CA ALA A 255 9.94 23.07 -1.22
C ALA A 255 11.28 22.45 -0.82
N PHE A 256 12.12 22.10 -1.79
CA PHE A 256 13.42 21.47 -1.57
C PHE A 256 14.63 22.39 -1.79
N ALA A 257 14.44 23.70 -1.98
CA ALA A 257 15.52 24.64 -2.30
C ALA A 257 16.67 24.64 -1.28
N GLY A 258 16.34 24.45 0.01
CA GLY A 258 17.30 24.38 1.12
C GLY A 258 17.84 22.98 1.44
N ALA A 259 17.50 21.96 0.65
CA ALA A 259 17.85 20.59 0.95
C ALA A 259 19.34 20.28 0.73
N CYS A 260 19.83 19.24 1.39
CA CYS A 260 21.20 18.77 1.28
C CYS A 260 21.53 18.22 -0.13
N ALA A 261 22.81 18.01 -0.41
CA ALA A 261 23.27 17.58 -1.74
C ALA A 261 22.65 16.24 -2.20
N ASP A 262 22.52 15.28 -1.28
CA ASP A 262 21.92 13.97 -1.57
C ASP A 262 20.47 14.11 -2.05
N VAL A 263 19.68 14.92 -1.34
CA VAL A 263 18.27 15.18 -1.68
C VAL A 263 18.18 15.86 -3.04
N ARG A 264 18.97 16.92 -3.28
CA ARG A 264 18.97 17.64 -4.57
C ARG A 264 19.33 16.72 -5.74
N THR A 265 20.30 15.83 -5.55
CA THR A 265 20.66 14.82 -6.55
C THR A 265 19.49 13.86 -6.81
N GLY A 266 18.79 13.43 -5.75
CA GLY A 266 17.59 12.60 -5.88
C GLY A 266 16.48 13.26 -6.70
N LEU A 267 16.26 14.58 -6.56
CA LEU A 267 15.23 15.31 -7.29
C LEU A 267 15.42 15.32 -8.82
N GLU A 268 16.66 15.15 -9.30
CA GLU A 268 16.97 15.04 -10.73
C GLU A 268 16.36 13.79 -11.36
N SER A 269 16.07 12.76 -10.56
CA SER A 269 15.53 11.47 -11.03
C SER A 269 14.00 11.42 -11.18
N LEU A 270 13.29 12.48 -10.77
CA LEU A 270 11.84 12.49 -10.71
C LEU A 270 11.20 12.74 -12.07
N TRP A 271 10.13 12.00 -12.38
CA TRP A 271 9.25 12.32 -13.51
C TRP A 271 8.44 13.57 -13.17
N ARG A 272 8.64 14.65 -13.94
CA ARG A 272 8.03 15.96 -13.68
C ARG A 272 6.67 16.18 -14.37
N ASP A 273 6.31 15.29 -15.29
CA ASP A 273 5.06 15.31 -16.05
C ASP A 273 3.86 14.73 -15.28
N ARG A 274 4.12 14.01 -14.19
CA ARG A 274 3.09 13.39 -13.36
C ARG A 274 3.29 13.66 -11.87
N ARG A 275 2.19 14.00 -11.20
CA ARG A 275 2.13 14.25 -9.76
C ARG A 275 0.99 13.48 -9.11
N TRP A 276 1.16 13.13 -7.84
CA TRP A 276 0.17 12.41 -7.05
C TRP A 276 -0.18 13.21 -5.79
N PRO A 277 -1.21 14.06 -5.86
CA PRO A 277 -1.92 14.52 -4.67
C PRO A 277 -2.21 13.36 -3.71
N MET A 278 -1.89 13.54 -2.44
CA MET A 278 -2.04 12.50 -1.44
C MET A 278 -3.40 12.61 -0.75
N TYR A 279 -4.13 11.50 -0.75
CA TYR A 279 -5.46 11.39 -0.14
C TYR A 279 -5.52 10.14 0.73
N ASP A 280 -6.32 10.21 1.77
CA ASP A 280 -6.79 9.07 2.55
C ASP A 280 -8.30 9.19 2.80
N ARG A 281 -8.83 8.38 3.71
CA ARG A 281 -10.21 8.52 4.22
C ARG A 281 -10.22 8.33 5.74
N PRO A 282 -11.19 8.90 6.47
CA PRO A 282 -11.39 8.55 7.86
C PRO A 282 -11.69 7.05 8.02
N PRO A 283 -11.21 6.40 9.10
CA PRO A 283 -11.63 5.05 9.44
C PRO A 283 -13.15 4.97 9.58
N ILE A 284 -13.74 3.86 9.15
CA ILE A 284 -15.17 3.57 9.34
C ILE A 284 -15.33 2.25 10.09
N PRO A 285 -16.33 2.14 11.01
CA PRO A 285 -16.48 0.96 11.86
C PRO A 285 -17.18 -0.21 11.17
N LYS A 286 -17.75 -0.01 9.97
CA LYS A 286 -18.57 -0.99 9.26
C LYS A 286 -18.07 -1.17 7.83
N TRP A 287 -17.71 -2.38 7.47
CA TRP A 287 -17.20 -2.78 6.15
C TRP A 287 -18.13 -3.77 5.43
N THR A 288 -19.21 -4.22 6.07
CA THR A 288 -20.09 -5.28 5.57
C THR A 288 -21.52 -4.80 5.35
N ASP A 289 -22.11 -5.09 4.18
CA ASP A 289 -23.53 -4.89 3.87
C ASP A 289 -24.08 -6.18 3.27
N GLY A 290 -24.77 -7.00 4.07
CA GLY A 290 -25.19 -8.34 3.65
C GLY A 290 -24.01 -9.19 3.19
N ARG A 291 -24.01 -9.60 1.91
CA ARG A 291 -22.91 -10.32 1.25
C ARG A 291 -22.00 -9.43 0.40
N LEU A 292 -21.85 -8.17 0.80
CA LEU A 292 -20.80 -7.28 0.31
C LEU A 292 -19.83 -6.97 1.45
N VAL A 293 -18.53 -7.04 1.19
CA VAL A 293 -17.49 -6.66 2.16
C VAL A 293 -16.38 -5.83 1.52
N LEU A 294 -15.89 -4.80 2.22
CA LEU A 294 -14.76 -3.97 1.78
C LEU A 294 -13.40 -4.58 2.19
N THR A 295 -12.38 -4.36 1.36
CA THR A 295 -10.97 -4.68 1.65
C THR A 295 -10.00 -3.67 1.02
N GLY A 296 -8.76 -3.62 1.53
CA GLY A 296 -7.71 -2.75 1.03
C GLY A 296 -8.11 -1.27 1.02
N ASP A 297 -7.68 -0.53 0.00
CA ASP A 297 -7.95 0.91 -0.10
C ASP A 297 -9.44 1.26 -0.28
N ALA A 298 -10.33 0.30 -0.56
CA ALA A 298 -11.77 0.54 -0.52
C ALA A 298 -12.27 0.66 0.94
N ALA A 299 -11.63 -0.06 1.87
CA ALA A 299 -11.95 -0.09 3.29
C ALA A 299 -11.15 0.94 4.11
N HIS A 300 -9.83 1.01 3.92
CA HIS A 300 -8.91 1.77 4.77
C HIS A 300 -7.76 2.45 4.00
N PRO A 301 -8.05 3.28 2.99
CA PRO A 301 -6.99 3.97 2.27
C PRO A 301 -6.25 4.91 3.23
N MET A 302 -4.93 4.88 3.19
CA MET A 302 -4.06 5.54 4.16
C MET A 302 -2.95 6.35 3.51
N LEU A 303 -2.46 7.37 4.21
CA LEU A 303 -1.25 8.08 3.79
C LEU A 303 -0.02 7.14 3.91
N GLN A 304 0.91 7.27 2.97
CA GLN A 304 1.96 6.27 2.76
C GLN A 304 3.12 6.31 3.76
N TYR A 305 3.06 7.13 4.83
CA TYR A 305 4.17 7.38 5.74
C TYR A 305 4.67 6.14 6.48
N LEU A 306 3.80 5.15 6.71
CA LEU A 306 4.18 3.85 7.28
C LEU A 306 4.51 2.78 6.23
N ALA A 307 4.29 3.07 4.94
CA ALA A 307 4.37 2.13 3.83
C ALA A 307 3.47 0.87 4.00
N GLN A 308 2.26 1.05 4.53
CA GLN A 308 1.42 -0.07 4.98
C GLN A 308 0.21 -0.40 4.11
N GLY A 309 -0.22 0.43 3.15
CA GLY A 309 -1.46 0.17 2.41
C GLY A 309 -1.53 -1.23 1.77
N ALA A 310 -0.49 -1.61 1.01
CA ALA A 310 -0.41 -2.95 0.42
C ALA A 310 -0.22 -4.06 1.47
N CYS A 311 0.50 -3.79 2.56
CA CYS A 311 0.69 -4.75 3.64
C CYS A 311 -0.64 -5.06 4.35
N GLN A 312 -1.43 -4.03 4.65
CA GLN A 312 -2.74 -4.15 5.27
C GLN A 312 -3.76 -4.83 4.36
N ALA A 313 -3.71 -4.59 3.04
CA ALA A 313 -4.54 -5.32 2.08
C ALA A 313 -4.21 -6.84 2.02
N ILE A 314 -2.95 -7.22 2.24
CA ILE A 314 -2.55 -8.63 2.36
C ILE A 314 -2.98 -9.22 3.70
N GLU A 315 -2.89 -8.46 4.80
CA GLU A 315 -3.47 -8.87 6.10
C GLU A 315 -4.98 -9.08 5.99
N ASP A 316 -5.70 -8.20 5.29
CA ASP A 316 -7.13 -8.37 5.05
C ASP A 316 -7.44 -9.66 4.31
N ALA A 317 -6.74 -9.92 3.21
CA ALA A 317 -6.90 -11.12 2.39
C ALA A 317 -6.72 -12.39 3.23
N HIS A 318 -5.67 -12.42 4.06
CA HIS A 318 -5.41 -13.53 4.96
C HIS A 318 -6.50 -13.68 6.04
N CYS A 319 -6.89 -12.58 6.68
CA CYS A 319 -7.92 -12.57 7.73
C CYS A 319 -9.28 -13.02 7.17
N LEU A 320 -9.70 -12.48 6.02
CA LEU A 320 -10.97 -12.84 5.39
C LEU A 320 -11.00 -14.33 5.00
N ALA A 321 -9.93 -14.84 4.38
CA ALA A 321 -9.85 -16.25 4.03
C ALA A 321 -9.84 -17.15 5.27
N ARG A 322 -9.13 -16.76 6.34
CA ARG A 322 -9.12 -17.48 7.62
C ARG A 322 -10.50 -17.52 8.28
N GLU A 323 -11.22 -16.40 8.28
CA GLU A 323 -12.53 -16.30 8.91
C GLU A 323 -13.62 -17.05 8.15
N LEU A 324 -13.56 -17.05 6.81
CA LEU A 324 -14.44 -17.87 5.98
C LEU A 324 -14.08 -19.36 6.07
N GLY A 325 -12.79 -19.70 6.08
CA GLY A 325 -12.32 -21.09 6.12
C GLY A 325 -13.01 -21.97 5.07
N ASP A 326 -13.34 -23.20 5.43
CA ASP A 326 -14.13 -24.12 4.59
C ASP A 326 -15.64 -24.04 4.91
N THR A 327 -16.10 -22.97 5.56
CA THR A 327 -17.50 -22.84 6.02
C THR A 327 -18.48 -22.61 4.87
N ALA A 328 -19.74 -23.01 5.08
CA ALA A 328 -20.80 -22.81 4.09
C ALA A 328 -21.37 -21.38 4.14
N PRO A 329 -21.95 -20.87 3.03
CA PRO A 329 -22.48 -19.51 2.95
C PRO A 329 -23.37 -19.06 4.12
N PRO A 330 -24.28 -19.88 4.71
CA PRO A 330 -25.06 -19.46 5.87
C PRO A 330 -24.23 -18.95 7.05
N GLU A 331 -23.04 -19.50 7.26
CA GLU A 331 -22.13 -19.15 8.37
C GLU A 331 -21.27 -17.92 8.07
N TRP A 332 -21.16 -17.53 6.79
CA TRP A 332 -20.30 -16.42 6.37
C TRP A 332 -20.73 -15.08 6.98
N THR A 333 -21.98 -14.90 7.41
CA THR A 333 -22.43 -13.63 8.00
C THR A 333 -21.67 -13.33 9.29
N ASP A 334 -21.45 -14.34 10.13
CA ASP A 334 -20.71 -14.17 11.37
C ASP A 334 -19.20 -14.16 11.13
N ALA A 335 -18.71 -14.86 10.12
CA ALA A 335 -17.31 -14.76 9.68
C ALA A 335 -16.96 -13.33 9.21
N LEU A 336 -17.82 -12.72 8.39
CA LEU A 336 -17.63 -11.35 7.90
C LEU A 336 -17.61 -10.33 9.06
N LYS A 337 -18.43 -10.53 10.11
CA LYS A 337 -18.39 -9.68 11.31
C LYS A 337 -17.09 -9.84 12.09
N ARG A 338 -16.53 -11.05 12.19
CA ARG A 338 -15.24 -11.27 12.86
C ARG A 338 -14.08 -10.64 12.08
N TYR A 339 -14.07 -10.79 10.76
CA TYR A 339 -13.16 -10.08 9.87
C TYR A 339 -13.26 -8.56 10.05
N GLU A 340 -14.48 -8.00 10.01
CA GLU A 340 -14.73 -6.57 10.22
C GLU A 340 -14.20 -6.11 11.59
N ALA A 341 -14.53 -6.82 12.67
CA ALA A 341 -14.10 -6.44 14.02
C ALA A 341 -12.57 -6.45 14.18
N GLU A 342 -11.88 -7.45 13.64
CA GLU A 342 -10.43 -7.55 13.74
C GLU A 342 -9.72 -6.49 12.90
N ARG A 343 -10.19 -6.28 11.66
CA ARG A 343 -9.48 -5.44 10.69
C ARG A 343 -9.79 -3.96 10.84
N THR A 344 -10.99 -3.58 11.25
CA THR A 344 -11.35 -2.17 11.43
C THR A 344 -10.51 -1.50 12.52
N GLU A 345 -10.33 -2.15 13.68
CA GLU A 345 -9.52 -1.62 14.78
C GLU A 345 -8.04 -1.50 14.37
N ARG A 346 -7.50 -2.58 13.81
CA ARG A 346 -6.10 -2.64 13.37
C ARG A 346 -5.77 -1.59 12.32
N THR A 347 -6.61 -1.45 11.30
CA THR A 347 -6.35 -0.52 10.18
C THR A 347 -6.64 0.93 10.55
N ALA A 348 -7.62 1.21 11.42
CA ALA A 348 -7.84 2.54 11.98
C ALA A 348 -6.58 3.04 12.71
N GLY A 349 -5.98 2.21 13.56
CA GLY A 349 -4.72 2.53 14.24
C GLY A 349 -3.57 2.85 13.27
N VAL A 350 -3.49 2.13 12.15
CA VAL A 350 -2.49 2.41 11.08
C VAL A 350 -2.79 3.73 10.36
N GLN A 351 -4.04 4.00 9.99
CA GLN A 351 -4.45 5.23 9.31
C GLN A 351 -4.14 6.46 10.16
N ASP A 352 -4.53 6.45 11.43
CA ASP A 352 -4.32 7.57 12.35
C ASP A 352 -2.84 7.76 12.65
N THR A 353 -2.11 6.66 12.93
CA THR A 353 -0.67 6.75 13.18
C THR A 353 0.09 7.22 11.94
N ALA A 354 -0.32 6.85 10.73
CA ALA A 354 0.30 7.33 9.51
C ALA A 354 0.22 8.86 9.41
N ARG A 355 -0.93 9.47 9.73
CA ARG A 355 -1.08 10.93 9.74
C ARG A 355 -0.12 11.59 10.71
N THR A 356 -0.13 11.15 11.98
CA THR A 356 0.77 11.69 13.02
C THR A 356 2.24 11.48 12.67
N TRP A 357 2.59 10.33 12.08
CA TRP A 357 3.96 10.04 11.66
C TRP A 357 4.42 10.96 10.53
N GLY A 358 3.53 11.27 9.58
CA GLY A 358 3.76 12.30 8.56
C GLY A 358 4.02 13.68 9.17
N ASP A 359 3.19 14.10 10.13
CA ASP A 359 3.37 15.38 10.83
C ASP A 359 4.74 15.46 11.53
N ILE A 360 5.18 14.37 12.17
CA ILE A 360 6.49 14.26 12.81
C ILE A 360 7.63 14.37 11.78
N TRP A 361 7.47 13.79 10.58
CA TRP A 361 8.48 13.91 9.52
C TRP A 361 8.64 15.34 9.06
N HIS A 362 7.55 16.09 9.01
CA HIS A 362 7.46 17.38 8.34
C HIS A 362 7.53 18.61 9.24
N VAL A 363 7.69 18.42 10.55
CA VAL A 363 7.77 19.51 11.52
C VAL A 363 8.94 20.48 11.23
N ASP A 364 8.76 21.77 11.51
CA ASP A 364 9.75 22.84 11.31
C ASP A 364 10.29 23.42 12.63
N GLY A 365 11.16 24.43 12.51
CA GLY A 365 11.57 25.27 13.64
C GLY A 365 12.09 24.49 14.85
N VAL A 366 11.57 24.82 16.04
CA VAL A 366 11.91 24.14 17.30
C VAL A 366 11.43 22.69 17.30
N GLY A 367 10.29 22.39 16.67
CA GLY A 367 9.79 21.02 16.57
C GLY A 367 10.73 20.10 15.80
N ARG A 368 11.38 20.59 14.74
CA ARG A 368 12.45 19.86 14.02
C ARG A 368 13.62 19.54 14.94
N LEU A 369 14.07 20.50 15.74
CA LEU A 369 15.20 20.29 16.66
C LEU A 369 14.88 19.20 17.69
N LEU A 370 13.67 19.24 18.26
CA LEU A 370 13.20 18.22 19.20
C LEU A 370 13.07 16.84 18.53
N ARG A 371 12.46 16.78 17.35
CA ARG A 371 12.33 15.53 16.58
C ARG A 371 13.71 14.92 16.29
N ASN A 372 14.66 15.73 15.82
CA ASN A 372 16.01 15.27 15.51
C ASN A 372 16.71 14.72 16.77
N GLU A 373 16.57 15.39 17.91
CA GLU A 373 17.15 14.93 19.17
C GLU A 373 16.50 13.63 19.67
N LEU A 374 15.17 13.50 19.58
CA LEU A 374 14.46 12.28 19.93
C LEU A 374 14.91 11.09 19.06
N PHE A 375 15.08 11.30 17.76
CA PHE A 375 15.53 10.25 16.85
C PHE A 375 16.97 9.81 17.19
N ARG A 376 17.88 10.75 17.43
CA ARG A 376 19.29 10.46 17.76
C ARG A 376 19.46 9.73 19.09
N ARG A 377 18.57 9.98 20.05
CA ARG A 377 18.61 9.32 21.37
C ARG A 377 17.93 7.95 21.39
N ARG A 378 17.18 7.60 20.34
CA ARG A 378 16.49 6.30 20.28
C ARG A 378 17.52 5.18 20.13
N ASP A 379 17.41 4.16 20.97
CA ASP A 379 18.13 2.91 20.81
C ASP A 379 17.65 2.20 19.52
N PRO A 380 18.53 1.90 18.55
CA PRO A 380 18.17 1.17 17.32
C PRO A 380 17.50 -0.19 17.58
N HIS A 381 17.77 -0.83 18.71
CA HIS A 381 17.19 -2.12 19.11
C HIS A 381 15.90 -1.98 19.96
N ASP A 382 15.42 -0.76 20.20
CA ASP A 382 14.12 -0.53 20.85
C ASP A 382 12.97 -0.69 19.84
N HIS A 383 12.37 -1.87 19.87
CA HIS A 383 11.27 -2.27 18.99
C HIS A 383 9.88 -1.82 19.46
N ARG A 384 9.73 -1.13 20.60
CA ARG A 384 8.42 -0.71 21.11
C ARG A 384 7.64 0.17 20.13
N TYR A 385 8.33 0.90 19.27
CA TYR A 385 7.74 1.76 18.26
C TYR A 385 7.26 1.01 17.00
N THR A 386 7.72 -0.22 16.79
CA THR A 386 7.44 -1.03 15.59
C THR A 386 6.65 -2.30 15.88
N ASP A 387 6.67 -2.81 17.11
CA ASP A 387 6.04 -4.09 17.48
C ASP A 387 4.54 -4.13 17.21
N TRP A 388 3.81 -3.05 17.50
CA TRP A 388 2.38 -2.97 17.23
C TRP A 388 2.05 -3.06 15.73
N LEU A 389 3.02 -2.76 14.86
CA LEU A 389 2.85 -2.71 13.41
C LEU A 389 3.37 -3.95 12.69
N TYR A 390 4.56 -4.44 13.07
CA TYR A 390 5.22 -5.59 12.43
C TYR A 390 5.00 -6.91 13.16
N GLY A 391 4.47 -6.86 14.38
CA GLY A 391 4.21 -8.00 15.27
C GLY A 391 3.41 -9.13 14.64
#